data_AF-A0A1H0SIY5-F1
#
_entry.id   AF-A0A1H0SIY5-F1
#
_cell.length_a   1.000
_cell.length_b   1.000
_cell.length_c   1.000
_cell.angle_alpha   90.00
_cell.angle_beta   90.00
_cell.angle_gamma   90.00
#
_symmetry.space_group_name_H-M   'P 1'
#
loop_
_entity.id
_entity.type
_entity.pdbx_description
1 polymer ?
#
loop_
_entity_poly.entity_id
_entity_poly.type
_entity_poly.pdbx_seq_one_letter_code
_entity_poly.pdbx_strand_id
1 'polypeptide(L)'
;MPIVKGYPYRAVASWVMLLALAWLAFWSPWSDTWNVFLGLAAVLAAVAMCWWSRHLRTREAPSRDTLQSIAASLDGLPSHIRRTVPLVLTLGDSALASTFGDDPIRITGNAVWVRVENATGLAESAVALRHWRDGQGPDAVACLVAADHHPDYPELSGYLRRWHAVIAEAGRALGYPLPVCLAIYAAEAGGPPDECPWFGVSGRDIEDGDTLCEILSTGLTAYAQVATALDREQRMHRAARLGAVAQWAADVMLPVVREGADSGSHFSPLRMTAFGVTAVSGSQGVASHFGKFTSQRTGLVSTARTAPQAAYPLPAPLLAGIPIQRPQPVLPRAVAHAFVWLMLAFCAAAAASAWQNRALVARVTEDMSRYRQLDPKHDATRVDALQTLKRHRDVLEGYQVHGVPPRLGFGFYRGTPLLSPIHALIAAYSPPAAAPSTIELDSLSLFQSGSATLSPGANRALVAAVAIIQAHPDKRVLVAGHTDSIGNAGSNLRLSEARAASVRDWLSDAAGLPVTHFAIQGYGDSRPKASNDSAAGRAANRRVEITLVTDCREIARGSSAIPGLPACSFQQKE
;
A
#
# COMPACT_ATOMS: atom_id res chain seq x y z
N MET A 1 -20.76 -2.53 -21.19
CA MET A 1 -19.77 -1.53 -20.73
C MET A 1 -19.58 -1.63 -19.22
N PRO A 2 -18.35 -1.70 -18.68
CA PRO A 2 -18.18 -1.69 -17.23
C PRO A 2 -18.42 -0.27 -16.71
N ILE A 3 -19.56 -0.05 -16.08
CA ILE A 3 -19.92 1.19 -15.37
C ILE A 3 -18.88 1.38 -14.27
N VAL A 4 -18.01 2.37 -14.40
CA VAL A 4 -17.01 2.74 -13.39
C VAL A 4 -17.30 4.18 -13.02
N LYS A 5 -17.52 4.40 -11.72
CA LYS A 5 -17.75 5.68 -11.06
C LYS A 5 -16.92 6.80 -11.71
N GLY A 6 -17.49 8.01 -11.85
CA GLY A 6 -16.91 9.18 -12.54
C GLY A 6 -15.58 9.73 -11.99
N TYR A 7 -14.90 8.99 -11.12
CA TYR A 7 -13.51 9.20 -10.73
C TYR A 7 -12.77 7.88 -10.93
N PRO A 8 -11.61 7.83 -11.61
CA PRO A 8 -10.91 6.58 -11.90
C PRO A 8 -10.18 6.05 -10.66
N TYR A 9 -10.93 5.84 -9.57
CA TYR A 9 -10.44 5.40 -8.27
C TYR A 9 -9.66 4.09 -8.39
N ARG A 10 -10.05 3.21 -9.32
CA ARG A 10 -9.32 1.98 -9.62
C ARG A 10 -7.94 2.24 -10.22
N ALA A 11 -7.85 3.17 -11.19
CA ALA A 11 -6.59 3.51 -11.83
C ALA A 11 -5.66 4.24 -10.85
N VAL A 12 -6.22 5.15 -10.03
CA VAL A 12 -5.46 5.84 -8.97
C VAL A 12 -5.03 4.85 -7.88
N ALA A 13 -5.90 3.93 -7.44
CA ALA A 13 -5.54 2.91 -6.46
C ALA A 13 -4.49 1.94 -7.00
N SER A 14 -4.59 1.50 -8.26
CA SER A 14 -3.56 0.67 -8.89
C SER A 14 -2.25 1.43 -9.03
N TRP A 15 -2.29 2.72 -9.37
CA TRP A 15 -1.11 3.58 -9.43
C TRP A 15 -0.44 3.71 -8.07
N VAL A 16 -1.20 4.01 -7.02
CA VAL A 16 -0.69 4.09 -5.64
C VAL A 16 -0.10 2.75 -5.20
N MET A 17 -0.75 1.63 -5.52
CA MET A 17 -0.23 0.31 -5.20
C MET A 17 1.08 -0.01 -5.94
N LEU A 18 1.16 0.32 -7.23
CA LEU A 18 2.39 0.18 -8.01
C LEU A 18 3.53 1.00 -7.41
N LEU A 19 3.24 2.25 -7.00
CA LEU A 19 4.21 3.09 -6.30
C LEU A 19 4.64 2.49 -4.96
N ALA A 20 3.72 1.91 -4.18
CA ALA A 20 4.03 1.27 -2.92
C ALA A 20 4.89 0.00 -3.10
N LEU A 21 4.57 -0.84 -4.10
CA LEU A 21 5.37 -2.02 -4.43
C LEU A 21 6.76 -1.65 -4.94
N ALA A 22 6.86 -0.62 -5.79
CA ALA A 22 8.15 -0.08 -6.21
C ALA A 22 8.94 0.46 -5.02
N TRP A 23 8.28 1.19 -4.11
CA TRP A 23 8.89 1.68 -2.88
C TRP A 23 9.50 0.54 -2.05
N LEU A 24 8.73 -0.53 -1.83
CA LEU A 24 9.16 -1.71 -1.09
C LEU A 24 10.33 -2.44 -1.76
N ALA A 25 10.30 -2.57 -3.09
CA ALA A 25 11.30 -3.32 -3.84
C ALA A 25 12.67 -2.62 -3.87
N PHE A 26 12.69 -1.29 -4.00
CA PHE A 26 13.94 -0.57 -4.30
C PHE A 26 14.46 0.32 -3.17
N TRP A 27 13.62 0.75 -2.22
CA TRP A 27 14.00 1.74 -1.21
C TRP A 27 13.65 1.34 0.22
N SER A 28 13.01 0.18 0.43
CA SER A 28 12.64 -0.26 1.77
C SER A 28 13.85 -0.41 2.69
N PRO A 29 13.75 0.06 3.94
CA PRO A 29 14.76 -0.15 4.98
C PRO A 29 14.76 -1.55 5.60
N TRP A 30 13.73 -2.35 5.34
CA TRP A 30 13.51 -3.63 6.02
C TRP A 30 14.23 -4.78 5.33
N SER A 31 14.31 -5.92 6.04
CA SER A 31 14.87 -7.15 5.48
C SER A 31 14.04 -7.65 4.30
N ASP A 32 14.67 -8.40 3.41
CA ASP A 32 14.03 -8.95 2.21
C ASP A 32 12.79 -9.79 2.55
N THR A 33 12.82 -10.50 3.67
CA THR A 33 11.68 -11.28 4.20
C THR A 33 10.46 -10.40 4.52
N TRP A 34 10.67 -9.24 5.14
CA TRP A 34 9.61 -8.29 5.48
C TRP A 34 9.07 -7.61 4.22
N ASN A 35 9.93 -7.32 3.25
CA ASN A 35 9.53 -6.73 1.98
C ASN A 35 8.61 -7.66 1.19
N VAL A 36 8.92 -8.97 1.14
CA VAL A 36 8.06 -9.97 0.48
C VAL A 36 6.71 -10.08 1.19
N PHE A 37 6.69 -10.13 2.52
CA PHE A 37 5.44 -10.21 3.29
C PHE A 37 4.52 -9.00 3.05
N LEU A 38 5.06 -7.78 3.11
CA LEU A 38 4.30 -6.55 2.87
C LEU A 38 3.84 -6.44 1.40
N GLY A 39 4.67 -6.87 0.45
CA GLY A 39 4.28 -6.94 -0.96
C GLY A 39 3.10 -7.89 -1.20
N LEU A 40 3.12 -9.08 -0.60
CA LEU A 40 2.02 -10.04 -0.67
C LEU A 40 0.73 -9.47 -0.06
N ALA A 41 0.84 -8.82 1.12
CA ALA A 41 -0.30 -8.19 1.78
C ALA A 41 -0.95 -7.09 0.91
N ALA A 42 -0.14 -6.26 0.24
CA ALA A 42 -0.64 -5.24 -0.68
C ALA A 42 -1.39 -5.85 -1.88
N VAL A 43 -0.85 -6.93 -2.46
CA VAL A 43 -1.52 -7.66 -3.56
C VAL A 43 -2.83 -8.27 -3.09
N LEU A 44 -2.86 -8.92 -1.93
CA LEU A 44 -4.08 -9.49 -1.34
C LEU A 44 -5.14 -8.42 -1.09
N ALA A 45 -4.75 -7.25 -0.58
CA ALA A 45 -5.66 -6.12 -0.39
C ALA A 45 -6.28 -5.65 -1.73
N ALA A 46 -5.51 -5.61 -2.82
CA ALA A 46 -6.04 -5.25 -4.14
C ALA A 46 -6.97 -6.33 -4.72
N VAL A 47 -6.64 -7.60 -4.52
CA VAL A 47 -7.53 -8.72 -4.92
C VAL A 47 -8.84 -8.65 -4.14
N ALA A 48 -8.78 -8.44 -2.82
CA ALA A 48 -9.95 -8.26 -1.97
C ALA A 48 -10.79 -7.05 -2.40
N MET A 49 -10.15 -5.91 -2.71
CA MET A 49 -10.85 -4.72 -3.20
C MET A 49 -11.51 -4.97 -4.57
N CYS A 50 -10.84 -5.70 -5.47
CA CYS A 50 -11.40 -6.07 -6.76
C CYS A 50 -12.60 -7.01 -6.59
N TRP A 51 -12.48 -8.04 -5.75
CA TRP A 51 -13.53 -8.99 -5.42
C TRP A 51 -14.73 -8.30 -4.76
N TRP A 52 -14.52 -7.50 -3.73
CA TRP A 52 -15.57 -6.71 -3.07
C TRP A 52 -16.28 -5.80 -4.07
N SER A 53 -15.53 -5.11 -4.93
CA SER A 53 -16.11 -4.23 -5.95
C SER A 53 -16.91 -4.99 -7.02
N ARG A 54 -16.59 -6.27 -7.27
CA ARG A 54 -17.39 -7.15 -8.13
C ARG A 54 -18.63 -7.66 -7.41
N HIS A 55 -18.50 -8.03 -6.14
CA HIS A 55 -19.61 -8.53 -5.32
C HIS A 55 -20.70 -7.47 -5.09
N LEU A 56 -20.32 -6.21 -4.90
CA LEU A 56 -21.28 -5.10 -4.87
C LEU A 56 -22.06 -4.97 -6.19
N ARG A 57 -21.38 -5.07 -7.34
CA ARG A 57 -21.99 -4.97 -8.68
C ARG A 57 -22.91 -6.14 -9.04
N THR A 58 -22.77 -7.28 -8.39
CA THR A 58 -23.67 -8.43 -8.60
C THR A 58 -25.01 -8.24 -7.91
N ARG A 59 -25.10 -7.34 -6.91
CA ARG A 59 -26.38 -7.00 -6.25
C ARG A 59 -27.24 -6.01 -7.05
N GLU A 60 -26.66 -5.37 -8.08
CA GLU A 60 -27.30 -4.42 -8.99
C GLU A 60 -27.77 -5.10 -10.30
N ALA A 61 -28.10 -6.40 -10.27
CA ALA A 61 -28.57 -7.13 -11.45
C ALA A 61 -29.85 -6.55 -12.12
N PRO A 62 -30.86 -6.04 -11.37
CA PRO A 62 -32.11 -5.55 -11.97
C PRO A 62 -31.94 -4.32 -12.86
N SER A 63 -30.94 -3.47 -12.59
CA SER A 63 -30.72 -2.24 -13.35
C SER A 63 -29.95 -2.46 -14.65
N ARG A 64 -29.30 -3.62 -14.83
CA ARG A 64 -28.54 -3.90 -16.05
C ARG A 64 -29.41 -4.00 -17.29
N ASP A 65 -30.56 -4.64 -17.19
CA ASP A 65 -31.44 -4.84 -18.33
C ASP A 65 -32.03 -3.50 -18.79
N THR A 66 -32.43 -2.64 -17.84
CA THR A 66 -32.88 -1.27 -18.11
C THR A 66 -31.76 -0.39 -18.70
N LEU A 67 -30.53 -0.52 -18.20
CA LEU A 67 -29.39 0.21 -18.73
C LEU A 67 -28.99 -0.26 -20.13
N GLN A 68 -29.17 -1.55 -20.44
CA GLN A 68 -28.94 -2.10 -21.78
C GLN A 68 -30.01 -1.63 -22.77
N SER A 69 -31.29 -1.58 -22.38
CA SER A 69 -32.34 -1.06 -23.24
C SER A 69 -32.15 0.43 -23.50
N ILE A 70 -31.82 1.22 -22.47
CA ILE A 70 -31.46 2.64 -22.62
C ILE A 70 -30.25 2.80 -23.56
N ALA A 71 -29.18 2.01 -23.37
CA ALA A 71 -28.01 2.07 -24.24
C ALA A 71 -28.34 1.73 -25.70
N ALA A 72 -29.13 0.68 -25.94
CA ALA A 72 -29.56 0.28 -27.28
C ALA A 72 -30.38 1.38 -27.98
N SER A 73 -31.29 2.04 -27.26
CA SER A 73 -32.07 3.17 -27.78
C SER A 73 -31.22 4.42 -28.04
N LEU A 74 -30.12 4.61 -27.29
CA LEU A 74 -29.22 5.76 -27.43
C LEU A 74 -28.14 5.58 -28.51
N ASP A 75 -27.72 4.36 -28.81
CA ASP A 75 -26.66 4.06 -29.80
C ASP A 75 -27.06 4.46 -31.23
N GLY A 76 -28.36 4.56 -31.52
CA GLY A 76 -28.89 5.03 -32.80
C GLY A 76 -28.90 6.56 -32.98
N LEU A 77 -28.57 7.35 -31.95
CA LEU A 77 -28.72 8.81 -32.00
C LEU A 77 -27.52 9.53 -32.63
N PRO A 78 -27.76 10.53 -33.50
CA PRO A 78 -26.71 11.40 -34.01
C PRO A 78 -25.90 12.08 -32.90
N SER A 79 -24.57 12.16 -33.09
CA SER A 79 -23.62 12.71 -32.12
C SER A 79 -23.86 14.18 -31.72
N HIS A 80 -24.55 14.96 -32.55
CA HIS A 80 -24.90 16.35 -32.22
C HIS A 80 -25.96 16.42 -31.10
N ILE A 81 -27.00 15.58 -31.16
CA ILE A 81 -28.08 15.52 -30.18
C ILE A 81 -27.54 15.23 -28.78
N ARG A 82 -26.53 14.35 -28.69
CA ARG A 82 -25.86 13.93 -27.45
C ARG A 82 -25.30 15.11 -26.62
N ARG A 83 -24.96 16.24 -27.24
CA ARG A 83 -24.34 17.38 -26.53
C ARG A 83 -25.21 18.63 -26.47
N THR A 84 -26.05 18.88 -27.48
CA THR A 84 -26.84 20.12 -27.56
C THR A 84 -28.25 20.01 -27.00
N VAL A 85 -28.83 18.81 -26.97
CA VAL A 85 -30.20 18.64 -26.49
C VAL A 85 -30.19 18.33 -24.99
N PRO A 86 -31.03 18.98 -24.17
CA PRO A 86 -31.10 18.69 -22.75
C PRO A 86 -31.61 17.26 -22.51
N LEU A 87 -30.98 16.57 -21.58
CA LEU A 87 -31.28 15.21 -21.17
C LEU A 87 -31.99 15.24 -19.82
N VAL A 88 -33.23 14.79 -19.78
CA VAL A 88 -34.09 14.84 -18.60
C VAL A 88 -34.47 13.43 -18.17
N LEU A 89 -34.15 13.10 -16.92
CA LEU A 89 -34.58 11.87 -16.28
C LEU A 89 -36.00 12.06 -15.76
N THR A 90 -36.89 11.10 -15.96
CA THR A 90 -38.27 11.19 -15.48
C THR A 90 -38.54 10.20 -14.36
N LEU A 91 -39.15 10.72 -13.29
CA LEU A 91 -39.71 9.95 -12.18
C LEU A 91 -41.19 10.31 -12.12
N GLY A 92 -42.08 9.34 -11.98
CA GLY A 92 -43.50 9.64 -11.92
C GLY A 92 -44.34 8.49 -11.44
N ASP A 93 -45.62 8.76 -11.28
CA ASP A 93 -46.63 7.74 -11.01
C ASP A 93 -46.65 6.69 -12.13
N SER A 94 -46.97 5.44 -11.78
CA SER A 94 -47.05 4.35 -12.75
C SER A 94 -48.07 4.63 -13.86
N ALA A 95 -49.14 5.37 -13.57
CA ALA A 95 -50.13 5.81 -14.55
C ALA A 95 -49.52 6.67 -15.68
N LEU A 96 -48.43 7.38 -15.38
CA LEU A 96 -47.71 8.26 -16.30
C LEU A 96 -46.70 7.51 -17.17
N ALA A 97 -46.48 6.21 -16.94
CA ALA A 97 -45.60 5.37 -17.75
C ALA A 97 -46.08 5.27 -19.21
N SER A 98 -47.40 5.36 -19.43
CA SER A 98 -48.04 5.38 -20.76
C SER A 98 -47.52 6.51 -21.66
N THR A 99 -46.98 7.58 -21.09
CA THR A 99 -46.38 8.71 -21.81
C THR A 99 -45.18 8.32 -22.69
N PHE A 100 -44.51 7.21 -22.36
CA PHE A 100 -43.32 6.74 -23.04
C PHE A 100 -43.60 5.54 -23.98
N GLY A 101 -44.79 4.95 -23.89
CA GLY A 101 -45.09 3.69 -24.58
C GLY A 101 -44.19 2.55 -24.08
N ASP A 102 -43.76 1.70 -25.01
CA ASP A 102 -42.88 0.56 -24.73
C ASP A 102 -41.41 0.96 -24.64
N ASP A 103 -41.03 2.12 -25.19
CA ASP A 103 -39.64 2.58 -25.21
C ASP A 103 -39.27 3.31 -23.91
N PRO A 104 -38.06 3.09 -23.35
CA PRO A 104 -37.60 3.81 -22.17
C PRO A 104 -37.17 5.25 -22.48
N ILE A 105 -37.13 5.65 -23.75
CA ILE A 105 -36.65 6.95 -24.20
C ILE A 105 -37.67 7.59 -25.12
N ARG A 106 -37.95 8.87 -24.90
CA ARG A 106 -38.77 9.69 -25.79
C ARG A 106 -38.00 10.94 -26.16
N ILE A 107 -37.91 11.22 -27.46
CA ILE A 107 -37.22 12.41 -27.97
C ILE A 107 -38.27 13.39 -28.43
N THR A 108 -38.24 14.59 -27.87
CA THR A 108 -39.01 15.73 -28.36
C THR A 108 -38.07 16.76 -28.99
N GLY A 109 -38.60 17.74 -29.72
CA GLY A 109 -37.77 18.80 -30.30
C GLY A 109 -36.95 19.60 -29.27
N ASN A 110 -37.31 19.51 -27.99
CA ASN A 110 -36.75 20.34 -26.93
C ASN A 110 -35.92 19.55 -25.91
N ALA A 111 -36.05 18.22 -25.82
CA ALA A 111 -35.34 17.40 -24.84
C ALA A 111 -35.33 15.90 -25.19
N VAL A 112 -34.32 15.20 -24.68
CA VAL A 112 -34.28 13.73 -24.60
C VAL A 112 -34.78 13.32 -23.22
N TRP A 113 -35.91 12.61 -23.18
CA TRP A 113 -36.55 12.15 -21.96
C TRP A 113 -36.22 10.68 -21.74
N VAL A 114 -35.77 10.35 -20.54
CA VAL A 114 -35.46 8.96 -20.16
C VAL A 114 -36.36 8.56 -19.01
N ARG A 115 -37.13 7.48 -19.20
CA ARG A 115 -37.98 6.87 -18.17
C ARG A 115 -37.14 6.07 -17.20
N VAL A 116 -37.27 6.39 -15.91
CA VAL A 116 -36.65 5.61 -14.84
C VAL A 116 -37.75 4.82 -14.14
N GLU A 117 -37.84 3.53 -14.44
CA GLU A 117 -38.93 2.66 -13.94
C GLU A 117 -38.87 2.47 -12.43
N ASN A 118 -37.66 2.29 -11.89
CA ASN A 118 -37.42 2.12 -10.47
C ASN A 118 -36.66 3.33 -9.93
N ALA A 119 -37.24 4.03 -8.94
CA ALA A 119 -36.59 5.18 -8.31
C ALA A 119 -35.17 4.83 -7.83
N THR A 120 -34.96 3.65 -7.25
CA THR A 120 -33.64 3.17 -6.79
C THR A 120 -32.58 3.12 -7.90
N GLY A 121 -32.96 2.98 -9.17
CA GLY A 121 -32.05 2.94 -10.33
C GLY A 121 -31.66 4.32 -10.89
N LEU A 122 -32.14 5.43 -10.31
CA LEU A 122 -31.89 6.78 -10.83
C LEU A 122 -30.40 7.12 -10.87
N ALA A 123 -29.67 6.87 -9.77
CA ALA A 123 -28.26 7.23 -9.66
C ALA A 123 -27.40 6.49 -10.69
N GLU A 124 -27.68 5.20 -10.90
CA GLU A 124 -26.99 4.38 -11.88
C GLU A 124 -27.28 4.84 -13.31
N SER A 125 -28.55 5.12 -13.62
CA SER A 125 -28.99 5.67 -14.91
C SER A 125 -28.32 7.01 -15.20
N ALA A 126 -28.30 7.91 -14.21
CA ALA A 126 -27.65 9.21 -14.33
C ALA A 126 -26.14 9.10 -14.61
N VAL A 127 -25.45 8.20 -13.91
CA VAL A 127 -24.01 7.95 -14.12
C VAL A 127 -23.76 7.31 -15.48
N ALA A 128 -24.58 6.35 -15.92
CA ALA A 128 -24.46 5.74 -17.24
C ALA A 128 -24.64 6.77 -18.35
N LEU A 129 -25.67 7.63 -18.24
CA LEU A 129 -25.92 8.70 -19.20
C LEU A 129 -24.82 9.75 -19.22
N ARG A 130 -24.20 10.04 -18.07
CA ARG A 130 -23.00 10.91 -18.02
C ARG A 130 -21.85 10.35 -18.85
N HIS A 131 -21.62 9.04 -18.80
CA HIS A 131 -20.61 8.39 -19.63
C HIS A 131 -21.01 8.41 -21.11
N TRP A 132 -22.28 8.13 -21.39
CA TRP A 132 -22.82 8.27 -22.75
C TRP A 132 -22.83 9.71 -23.25
N ARG A 133 -22.60 10.76 -22.44
CA ARG A 133 -22.40 12.14 -22.92
C ARG A 133 -20.99 12.66 -22.65
N ASP A 134 -19.99 11.78 -22.65
CA ASP A 134 -18.57 12.14 -22.52
C ASP A 134 -18.25 13.01 -21.28
N GLY A 135 -18.92 12.74 -20.16
CA GLY A 135 -18.69 13.44 -18.89
C GLY A 135 -19.69 14.55 -18.57
N GLN A 136 -20.61 14.88 -19.50
CA GLN A 136 -21.76 15.76 -19.25
C GLN A 136 -22.90 14.95 -18.64
N GLY A 137 -23.34 15.26 -17.41
CA GLY A 137 -24.43 14.51 -16.79
C GLY A 137 -25.82 14.89 -17.33
N PRO A 138 -26.88 14.28 -16.79
CA PRO A 138 -28.26 14.72 -17.06
C PRO A 138 -28.49 16.14 -16.57
N ASP A 139 -29.36 16.85 -17.28
CA ASP A 139 -29.60 18.29 -17.11
C ASP A 139 -30.66 18.58 -16.05
N ALA A 140 -31.67 17.72 -15.93
CA ALA A 140 -32.71 17.81 -14.93
C ALA A 140 -33.32 16.44 -14.57
N VAL A 141 -34.05 16.41 -13.47
CA VAL A 141 -35.02 15.36 -13.15
C VAL A 141 -36.42 15.96 -13.20
N ALA A 142 -37.30 15.40 -14.02
CA ALA A 142 -38.72 15.76 -14.05
C ALA A 142 -39.53 14.77 -13.19
N CYS A 143 -40.12 15.30 -12.14
CA CYS A 143 -41.03 14.62 -11.23
C CYS A 143 -42.46 14.83 -11.71
N LEU A 144 -43.08 13.79 -12.26
CA LEU A 144 -44.40 13.79 -12.87
C LEU A 144 -45.42 13.26 -11.85
N VAL A 145 -46.41 14.08 -11.47
CA VAL A 145 -47.37 13.75 -10.39
C VAL A 145 -48.79 13.94 -10.87
N ALA A 146 -49.64 12.94 -10.70
CA ALA A 146 -51.06 13.05 -10.98
C ALA A 146 -51.83 13.36 -9.69
N ALA A 147 -52.30 14.60 -9.56
CA ALA A 147 -52.92 15.12 -8.33
C ALA A 147 -54.13 14.29 -7.87
N ASP A 148 -54.89 13.76 -8.83
CA ASP A 148 -56.12 13.01 -8.58
C ASP A 148 -55.90 11.52 -8.19
N HIS A 149 -54.66 11.01 -8.18
CA HIS A 149 -54.38 9.59 -7.91
C HIS A 149 -53.89 9.28 -6.48
N HIS A 150 -53.51 10.28 -5.68
CA HIS A 150 -53.00 10.06 -4.33
C HIS A 150 -54.12 10.15 -3.28
N PRO A 151 -54.46 9.07 -2.56
CA PRO A 151 -55.62 9.07 -1.66
C PRO A 151 -55.39 9.88 -0.38
N ASP A 152 -54.19 9.78 0.22
CA ASP A 152 -53.89 10.33 1.55
C ASP A 152 -52.49 10.98 1.63
N TYR A 153 -52.33 11.90 2.60
CA TYR A 153 -51.08 12.64 2.83
C TYR A 153 -49.88 11.75 3.22
N PRO A 154 -50.00 10.74 4.11
CA PRO A 154 -48.86 9.92 4.51
C PRO A 154 -48.25 9.14 3.34
N GLU A 155 -49.08 8.69 2.41
CA GLU A 155 -48.62 7.99 1.20
C GLU A 155 -47.86 8.93 0.27
N LEU A 156 -48.45 10.11 -0.02
CA LEU A 156 -47.84 11.13 -0.86
C LEU A 156 -46.52 11.65 -0.26
N SER A 157 -46.51 12.00 1.03
CA SER A 157 -45.30 12.48 1.72
C SER A 157 -44.21 11.41 1.76
N GLY A 158 -44.55 10.14 2.02
CA GLY A 158 -43.61 9.02 1.94
C GLY A 158 -43.05 8.80 0.54
N TYR A 159 -43.89 8.97 -0.49
CA TYR A 159 -43.50 8.90 -1.89
C TYR A 159 -42.53 10.03 -2.28
N LEU A 160 -42.83 11.27 -1.92
CA LEU A 160 -41.97 12.44 -2.16
C LEU A 160 -40.63 12.35 -1.41
N ARG A 161 -40.62 11.87 -0.17
CA ARG A 161 -39.37 11.65 0.60
C ARG A 161 -38.47 10.60 -0.05
N ARG A 162 -39.04 9.54 -0.65
CA ARG A 162 -38.26 8.57 -1.43
C ARG A 162 -37.61 9.21 -2.65
N TRP A 163 -38.37 10.03 -3.40
CA TRP A 163 -37.80 10.79 -4.51
C TRP A 163 -36.69 11.73 -4.06
N HIS A 164 -36.88 12.45 -2.95
CA HIS A 164 -35.86 13.31 -2.37
C HIS A 164 -34.55 12.55 -2.10
N ALA A 165 -34.63 11.43 -1.38
CA ALA A 165 -33.46 10.62 -1.04
C ALA A 165 -32.73 10.11 -2.29
N VAL A 166 -33.47 9.63 -3.28
CA VAL A 166 -32.96 9.07 -4.52
C VAL A 166 -32.33 10.14 -5.42
N ILE A 167 -32.96 11.31 -5.57
CA ILE A 167 -32.41 12.42 -6.36
C ILE A 167 -31.15 12.98 -5.70
N ALA A 168 -31.15 13.10 -4.36
CA ALA A 168 -29.96 13.51 -3.60
C ALA A 168 -28.82 12.49 -3.75
N GLU A 169 -29.11 11.19 -3.78
CA GLU A 169 -28.13 10.15 -4.06
C GLU A 169 -27.57 10.25 -5.49
N ALA A 170 -28.41 10.47 -6.50
CA ALA A 170 -27.98 10.68 -7.87
C ALA A 170 -27.09 11.94 -8.00
N GLY A 171 -27.44 13.03 -7.32
CA GLY A 171 -26.63 14.25 -7.27
C GLY A 171 -25.25 14.01 -6.63
N ARG A 172 -25.20 13.25 -5.52
CA ARG A 172 -23.92 12.83 -4.90
C ARG A 172 -23.07 11.97 -5.84
N ALA A 173 -23.69 11.04 -6.58
CA ALA A 173 -23.00 10.19 -7.55
C ALA A 173 -22.44 10.99 -8.74
N LEU A 174 -23.14 12.03 -9.17
CA LEU A 174 -22.69 12.94 -10.24
C LEU A 174 -21.70 14.01 -9.76
N GLY A 175 -21.71 14.35 -8.47
CA GLY A 175 -20.89 15.41 -7.88
C GLY A 175 -21.45 16.82 -8.07
N TYR A 176 -22.75 16.97 -8.33
CA TYR A 176 -23.48 18.24 -8.39
C TYR A 176 -24.97 18.04 -8.07
N PRO A 177 -25.68 19.03 -7.51
CA PRO A 177 -27.12 18.93 -7.25
C PRO A 177 -27.90 18.91 -8.56
N LEU A 178 -28.75 17.90 -8.75
CA LEU A 178 -29.61 17.78 -9.93
C LEU A 178 -30.76 18.81 -9.85
N PRO A 179 -30.95 19.65 -10.88
CA PRO A 179 -32.13 20.49 -11.01
C PRO A 179 -33.40 19.63 -11.08
N VAL A 180 -34.42 19.99 -10.30
CA VAL A 180 -35.70 19.30 -10.27
C VAL A 180 -36.77 20.16 -10.94
N CYS A 181 -37.56 19.52 -11.80
CA CYS A 181 -38.76 20.05 -12.43
C CYS A 181 -39.97 19.28 -11.88
N LEU A 182 -40.87 19.95 -11.17
CA LEU A 182 -42.11 19.33 -10.69
C LEU A 182 -43.26 19.65 -11.63
N ALA A 183 -43.87 18.60 -12.19
CA ALA A 183 -44.90 18.70 -13.20
C ALA A 183 -46.16 17.98 -12.73
N ILE A 184 -47.24 18.72 -12.51
CA ILE A 184 -48.45 18.22 -11.87
C ILE A 184 -49.61 18.19 -12.85
N TYR A 185 -50.26 17.04 -12.92
CA TYR A 185 -51.39 16.77 -13.81
C TYR A 185 -52.68 16.74 -13.02
N ALA A 186 -53.66 17.52 -13.45
CA ALA A 186 -55.00 17.52 -12.90
C ALA A 186 -55.98 16.93 -13.91
N ALA A 187 -56.77 15.95 -13.50
CA ALA A 187 -57.78 15.34 -14.34
C ALA A 187 -58.96 16.31 -14.58
N GLU A 188 -59.42 16.43 -15.81
CA GLU A 188 -60.58 17.23 -16.18
C GLU A 188 -61.59 16.37 -16.95
N ALA A 189 -62.83 16.36 -16.48
CA ALA A 189 -63.90 15.61 -17.13
C ALA A 189 -64.68 16.52 -18.10
N GLY A 190 -64.58 16.25 -19.40
CA GLY A 190 -65.32 16.96 -20.45
C GLY A 190 -64.55 18.11 -21.14
N GLY A 191 -63.25 17.99 -21.33
CA GLY A 191 -62.43 18.98 -22.04
C GLY A 191 -62.83 19.19 -23.52
N PRO A 192 -62.59 20.38 -24.11
CA PRO A 192 -62.73 20.62 -25.55
C PRO A 192 -61.55 19.97 -26.31
N PRO A 193 -61.53 19.92 -27.65
CA PRO A 193 -60.51 19.20 -28.44
C PRO A 193 -59.06 19.71 -28.33
N ASP A 194 -58.81 20.86 -27.69
CA ASP A 194 -57.47 21.47 -27.60
C ASP A 194 -56.64 20.99 -26.39
N GLU A 195 -55.35 20.72 -26.64
CA GLU A 195 -54.35 20.43 -25.61
C GLU A 195 -54.23 21.60 -24.63
N CYS A 196 -54.32 21.30 -23.32
CA CYS A 196 -54.09 22.32 -22.29
C CYS A 196 -52.59 22.68 -22.23
N PRO A 197 -52.23 23.97 -22.31
CA PRO A 197 -50.84 24.38 -22.15
C PRO A 197 -50.38 24.19 -20.70
N TRP A 198 -49.07 24.10 -20.52
CA TRP A 198 -48.43 24.11 -19.22
C TRP A 198 -48.42 25.52 -18.63
N PHE A 199 -48.87 25.66 -17.38
CA PHE A 199 -48.74 26.88 -16.60
C PHE A 199 -47.68 26.66 -15.53
N GLY A 200 -46.68 27.52 -15.46
CA GLY A 200 -45.54 27.26 -14.59
C GLY A 200 -44.48 28.33 -14.58
N VAL A 201 -43.43 28.04 -13.84
CA VAL A 201 -42.25 28.87 -13.67
C VAL A 201 -41.03 28.01 -13.92
N SER A 202 -40.02 28.56 -14.60
CA SER A 202 -38.78 27.85 -14.92
C SER A 202 -37.58 28.79 -14.82
N GLY A 203 -36.41 28.25 -14.46
CA GLY A 203 -35.12 28.94 -14.54
C GLY A 203 -34.76 29.83 -13.35
N ARG A 204 -35.51 29.72 -12.26
CA ARG A 204 -35.16 30.27 -10.95
C ARG A 204 -35.42 29.23 -9.88
N ASP A 205 -34.64 29.29 -8.81
CA ASP A 205 -34.89 28.44 -7.65
C ASP A 205 -36.19 28.88 -6.98
N ILE A 206 -37.10 27.94 -6.78
CA ILE A 206 -38.44 28.19 -6.26
C ILE A 206 -38.37 28.09 -4.73
N GLU A 207 -38.26 29.25 -4.10
CA GLU A 207 -38.06 29.39 -2.65
C GLU A 207 -39.32 29.78 -1.87
N ASP A 208 -40.41 30.12 -2.54
CA ASP A 208 -41.64 30.53 -1.87
C ASP A 208 -42.87 30.00 -2.63
N GLY A 209 -43.76 29.36 -1.88
CA GLY A 209 -45.01 28.82 -2.39
C GLY A 209 -46.01 29.92 -2.73
N ASP A 210 -46.02 31.01 -1.96
CA ASP A 210 -46.98 32.11 -2.17
C ASP A 210 -46.65 32.88 -3.46
N THR A 211 -45.38 33.25 -3.64
CA THR A 211 -44.89 33.86 -4.89
C THR A 211 -45.17 32.97 -6.10
N LEU A 212 -44.97 31.64 -5.97
CA LEU A 212 -45.28 30.68 -7.03
C LEU A 212 -46.78 30.72 -7.42
N CYS A 213 -47.66 30.68 -6.43
CA CYS A 213 -49.11 30.74 -6.63
C CYS A 213 -49.56 32.08 -7.23
N GLU A 214 -48.94 33.19 -6.84
CA GLU A 214 -49.22 34.52 -7.39
C GLU A 214 -48.89 34.58 -8.90
N ILE A 215 -47.72 34.10 -9.30
CA ILE A 215 -47.31 34.05 -10.71
C ILE A 215 -48.27 33.18 -11.54
N LEU A 216 -48.61 32.00 -11.02
CA LEU A 216 -49.51 31.07 -11.68
C LEU A 216 -50.92 31.64 -11.80
N SER A 217 -51.46 32.23 -10.74
CA SER A 217 -52.80 32.82 -10.75
C SER A 217 -52.93 33.95 -11.77
N THR A 218 -51.89 34.77 -11.94
CA THR A 218 -51.82 35.81 -12.98
C THR A 218 -51.91 35.19 -14.38
N GLY A 219 -51.10 34.17 -14.68
CA GLY A 219 -51.10 33.51 -15.98
C GLY A 219 -52.40 32.76 -16.29
N LEU A 220 -52.98 32.09 -15.30
CA LEU A 220 -54.25 31.37 -15.42
C LEU A 220 -55.42 32.34 -15.64
N THR A 221 -55.41 33.48 -14.95
CA THR A 221 -56.42 34.54 -15.14
C THR A 221 -56.35 35.11 -16.55
N ALA A 222 -55.14 35.41 -17.04
CA ALA A 222 -54.94 35.87 -18.42
C ALA A 222 -55.43 34.84 -19.45
N TYR A 223 -55.11 33.55 -19.26
CA TYR A 223 -55.58 32.46 -20.11
C TYR A 223 -57.11 32.40 -20.21
N ALA A 224 -57.79 32.54 -19.08
CA ALA A 224 -59.25 32.50 -19.03
C ALA A 224 -59.89 33.77 -19.64
N GLN A 225 -59.25 34.94 -19.51
CA GLN A 225 -59.75 36.21 -20.07
C GLN A 225 -59.60 36.31 -21.59
N VAL A 226 -58.54 35.74 -22.17
CA VAL A 226 -58.28 35.72 -23.63
C VAL A 226 -59.25 34.78 -24.37
N ALA A 227 -60.03 33.97 -23.66
CA ALA A 227 -61.00 33.06 -24.24
C ALA A 227 -62.10 33.78 -25.03
N THR A 228 -62.54 33.14 -26.12
CA THR A 228 -63.79 33.49 -26.81
C THR A 228 -64.97 33.36 -25.84
N ALA A 229 -66.09 34.04 -26.11
CA ALA A 229 -67.27 33.95 -25.25
C ALA A 229 -67.79 32.50 -25.08
N LEU A 230 -67.58 31.64 -26.08
CA LEU A 230 -68.03 30.25 -26.09
C LEU A 230 -67.16 29.34 -25.20
N ASP A 231 -65.85 29.60 -25.13
CA ASP A 231 -64.89 28.78 -24.37
C ASP A 231 -64.59 29.33 -22.97
N ARG A 232 -65.05 30.55 -22.66
CA ARG A 232 -64.67 31.29 -21.44
C ARG A 232 -65.06 30.57 -20.17
N GLU A 233 -66.26 30.01 -20.10
CA GLU A 233 -66.73 29.26 -18.92
C GLU A 233 -65.81 28.08 -18.63
N GLN A 234 -65.49 27.30 -19.66
CA GLN A 234 -64.63 26.14 -19.55
C GLN A 234 -63.19 26.52 -19.16
N ARG A 235 -62.61 27.56 -19.80
CA ARG A 235 -61.26 28.03 -19.44
C ARG A 235 -61.21 28.63 -18.04
N MET A 236 -62.28 29.29 -17.57
CA MET A 236 -62.40 29.76 -16.18
C MET A 236 -62.46 28.59 -15.20
N HIS A 237 -63.24 27.54 -15.50
CA HIS A 237 -63.29 26.33 -14.68
C HIS A 237 -61.91 25.65 -14.59
N ARG A 238 -61.24 25.49 -15.73
CA ARG A 238 -59.88 24.95 -15.81
C ARG A 238 -58.88 25.81 -15.05
N ALA A 239 -58.92 27.13 -15.23
CA ALA A 239 -58.05 28.07 -14.52
C ALA A 239 -58.23 27.98 -13.00
N ALA A 240 -59.47 27.93 -12.51
CA ALA A 240 -59.77 27.76 -11.10
C ALA A 240 -59.25 26.42 -10.56
N ARG A 241 -59.43 25.33 -11.31
CA ARG A 241 -58.92 24.00 -10.94
C ARG A 241 -57.40 23.99 -10.88
N LEU A 242 -56.71 24.50 -11.90
CA LEU A 242 -55.25 24.55 -11.93
C LEU A 242 -54.68 25.48 -10.85
N GLY A 243 -55.36 26.57 -10.51
CA GLY A 243 -55.01 27.43 -9.39
C GLY A 243 -55.12 26.70 -8.05
N ALA A 244 -56.18 25.89 -7.87
CA ALA A 244 -56.32 25.07 -6.67
C ALA A 244 -55.25 23.97 -6.58
N VAL A 245 -54.85 23.36 -7.70
CA VAL A 245 -53.77 22.37 -7.77
C VAL A 245 -52.43 23.01 -7.42
N ALA A 246 -52.15 24.21 -7.96
CA ALA A 246 -50.93 24.95 -7.65
C ALA A 246 -50.83 25.25 -6.15
N GLN A 247 -51.92 25.74 -5.55
CA GLN A 247 -51.96 26.01 -4.11
C GLN A 247 -51.80 24.73 -3.30
N TRP A 248 -52.52 23.67 -3.65
CA TRP A 248 -52.39 22.37 -2.98
C TRP A 248 -50.95 21.86 -3.02
N ALA A 249 -50.29 21.93 -4.17
CA ALA A 249 -48.91 21.50 -4.32
C ALA A 249 -47.93 22.38 -3.55
N ALA A 250 -48.16 23.69 -3.50
CA ALA A 250 -47.37 24.63 -2.70
C ALA A 250 -47.50 24.33 -1.19
N ASP A 251 -48.72 24.01 -0.72
CA ASP A 251 -48.99 23.71 0.69
C ASP A 251 -48.50 22.31 1.11
N VAL A 252 -48.59 21.32 0.21
CA VAL A 252 -48.41 19.90 0.55
C VAL A 252 -47.07 19.33 0.07
N MET A 253 -46.65 19.66 -1.15
CA MET A 253 -45.51 19.01 -1.80
C MET A 253 -44.22 19.81 -1.64
N LEU A 254 -44.30 21.13 -1.80
CA LEU A 254 -43.13 22.01 -1.74
C LEU A 254 -42.39 21.93 -0.38
N PRO A 255 -43.07 21.86 0.79
CA PRO A 255 -42.38 21.71 2.07
C PRO A 255 -41.62 20.39 2.18
N VAL A 256 -42.20 19.28 1.71
CA VAL A 256 -41.58 17.94 1.77
C VAL A 256 -40.35 17.84 0.86
N VAL A 257 -40.41 18.45 -0.33
CA VAL A 257 -39.28 18.49 -1.26
C VAL A 257 -38.14 19.39 -0.76
N ARG A 258 -38.44 20.30 0.18
CA ARG A 258 -37.47 21.23 0.78
C ARG A 258 -37.02 20.82 2.19
N GLU A 259 -37.62 19.79 2.77
CA GLU A 259 -37.36 19.27 4.11
C GLU A 259 -35.92 18.73 4.19
N GLY A 260 -34.98 19.66 4.37
CA GLY A 260 -33.53 19.47 4.36
C GLY A 260 -32.76 20.68 4.90
N ALA A 261 -33.38 21.87 4.98
CA ALA A 261 -32.76 23.08 5.51
C ALA A 261 -32.85 23.21 7.05
N ASP A 262 -33.98 22.86 7.68
CA ASP A 262 -34.26 23.32 9.05
C ASP A 262 -34.39 22.22 10.12
N SER A 263 -34.33 20.93 9.76
CA SER A 263 -34.72 19.84 10.67
C SER A 263 -33.75 18.66 10.68
N GLY A 264 -32.47 18.89 10.99
CA GLY A 264 -31.51 17.84 11.39
C GLY A 264 -31.33 16.64 10.45
N SER A 265 -31.90 16.69 9.25
CA SER A 265 -31.93 15.57 8.30
C SER A 265 -30.61 15.50 7.56
N HIS A 266 -30.13 14.29 7.28
CA HIS A 266 -28.86 14.06 6.58
C HIS A 266 -28.88 14.39 5.08
N PHE A 267 -29.96 14.98 4.55
CA PHE A 267 -30.12 15.21 3.11
C PHE A 267 -29.94 16.69 2.73
N SER A 268 -29.21 16.94 1.64
CA SER A 268 -29.13 18.28 1.05
C SER A 268 -30.47 18.65 0.41
N PRO A 269 -30.93 19.91 0.52
CA PRO A 269 -32.20 20.33 -0.08
C PRO A 269 -32.15 20.18 -1.60
N LEU A 270 -33.26 19.72 -2.19
CA LEU A 270 -33.39 19.63 -3.64
C LEU A 270 -33.50 21.02 -4.28
N ARG A 271 -32.83 21.18 -5.41
CA ARG A 271 -32.85 22.41 -6.18
C ARG A 271 -34.05 22.43 -7.14
N MET A 272 -35.17 22.96 -6.66
CA MET A 272 -36.40 23.11 -7.44
C MET A 272 -36.27 24.27 -8.42
N THR A 273 -36.03 23.96 -9.70
CA THR A 273 -35.75 24.96 -10.75
C THR A 273 -36.91 25.21 -11.69
N ALA A 274 -37.89 24.30 -11.70
CA ALA A 274 -39.11 24.44 -12.48
C ALA A 274 -40.30 23.81 -11.77
N PHE A 275 -41.46 24.44 -11.92
CA PHE A 275 -42.75 23.96 -11.43
C PHE A 275 -43.81 24.25 -12.47
N GLY A 276 -44.73 23.32 -12.70
CA GLY A 276 -45.90 23.62 -13.50
C GLY A 276 -47.06 22.68 -13.28
N VAL A 277 -48.23 23.17 -13.68
CA VAL A 277 -49.52 22.48 -13.62
C VAL A 277 -50.12 22.43 -15.02
N THR A 278 -50.81 21.33 -15.33
CA THR A 278 -51.60 21.20 -16.56
C THR A 278 -52.85 20.36 -16.33
N ALA A 279 -53.85 20.54 -17.18
CA ALA A 279 -55.08 19.76 -17.16
C ALA A 279 -55.00 18.65 -18.23
N VAL A 280 -55.41 17.44 -17.87
CA VAL A 280 -55.47 16.29 -18.78
C VAL A 280 -56.85 15.68 -18.70
N SER A 281 -57.39 15.21 -19.83
CA SER A 281 -58.66 14.48 -19.80
C SER A 281 -58.53 13.20 -18.98
N GLY A 282 -59.43 13.02 -18.02
CA GLY A 282 -59.38 11.88 -17.12
C GLY A 282 -60.45 11.94 -16.03
N SER A 283 -60.46 10.91 -15.19
CA SER A 283 -61.43 10.80 -14.09
C SER A 283 -60.98 11.60 -12.88
N GLN A 284 -61.86 12.46 -12.36
CA GLN A 284 -61.56 13.30 -11.21
C GLN A 284 -61.56 12.49 -9.91
N GLY A 285 -60.48 12.60 -9.15
CA GLY A 285 -60.27 11.84 -7.92
C GLY A 285 -60.89 12.54 -6.73
N VAL A 286 -62.22 12.50 -6.56
CA VAL A 286 -62.90 13.17 -5.42
C VAL A 286 -62.40 12.65 -4.06
N ALA A 287 -62.05 11.36 -3.98
CA ALA A 287 -61.49 10.75 -2.79
C ALA A 287 -59.97 11.00 -2.60
N SER A 288 -59.30 11.58 -3.60
CA SER A 288 -57.88 11.93 -3.51
C SER A 288 -57.64 12.99 -2.45
N HIS A 289 -56.40 13.12 -1.99
CA HIS A 289 -55.99 14.18 -1.09
C HIS A 289 -56.24 15.56 -1.72
N PHE A 290 -55.99 15.71 -3.02
CA PHE A 290 -56.32 16.94 -3.74
C PHE A 290 -57.84 17.19 -3.76
N GLY A 291 -58.64 16.16 -4.04
CA GLY A 291 -60.11 16.22 -3.97
C GLY A 291 -60.60 16.69 -2.61
N LYS A 292 -60.14 16.06 -1.53
CA LYS A 292 -60.43 16.44 -0.13
C LYS A 292 -60.02 17.89 0.17
N PHE A 293 -58.83 18.30 -0.27
CA PHE A 293 -58.33 19.68 -0.12
C PHE A 293 -59.27 20.69 -0.80
N THR A 294 -59.68 20.43 -2.04
CA THR A 294 -60.60 21.32 -2.76
C THR A 294 -61.97 21.40 -2.11
N SER A 295 -62.53 20.27 -1.63
CA SER A 295 -63.83 20.28 -0.94
C SER A 295 -63.77 21.01 0.40
N GLN A 296 -62.67 20.87 1.15
CA GLN A 296 -62.46 21.58 2.41
C GLN A 296 -62.35 23.09 2.22
N ARG A 297 -61.63 23.53 1.17
CA ARG A 297 -61.40 24.94 0.89
C ARG A 297 -62.61 25.65 0.29
N THR A 298 -63.37 24.96 -0.56
CA THR A 298 -64.53 25.55 -1.25
C THR A 298 -65.85 25.32 -0.51
N GLY A 299 -65.92 24.34 0.40
CA GLY A 299 -67.17 23.89 1.02
C GLY A 299 -68.12 23.16 0.05
N LEU A 300 -67.70 22.93 -1.20
CA LEU A 300 -68.51 22.28 -2.23
C LEU A 300 -68.27 20.77 -2.24
N VAL A 301 -69.36 20.01 -2.26
CA VAL A 301 -69.30 18.56 -2.51
C VAL A 301 -69.08 18.34 -4.00
N SER A 302 -67.90 17.87 -4.36
CA SER A 302 -67.57 17.54 -5.75
C SER A 302 -68.16 16.17 -6.12
N THR A 303 -68.80 16.08 -7.28
CA THR A 303 -69.28 14.80 -7.82
C THR A 303 -68.24 14.19 -8.73
N ALA A 304 -67.97 12.89 -8.59
CA ALA A 304 -66.99 12.22 -9.41
C ALA A 304 -67.44 12.23 -10.88
N ARG A 305 -66.69 12.95 -11.72
CA ARG A 305 -66.88 12.94 -13.17
C ARG A 305 -65.80 12.09 -13.81
N THR A 306 -66.23 11.14 -14.63
CA THR A 306 -65.35 10.26 -15.39
C THR A 306 -65.21 10.75 -16.82
N ALA A 307 -64.01 10.60 -17.36
CA ALA A 307 -63.70 10.84 -18.76
C ALA A 307 -62.61 9.85 -19.20
N PRO A 308 -62.54 9.51 -20.50
CA PRO A 308 -61.46 8.70 -21.02
C PRO A 308 -60.11 9.35 -20.73
N GLN A 309 -59.15 8.55 -20.26
CA GLN A 309 -57.83 9.04 -19.92
C GLN A 309 -57.07 9.39 -21.20
N ALA A 310 -56.73 10.67 -21.37
CA ALA A 310 -55.84 11.12 -22.43
C ALA A 310 -54.37 10.86 -22.08
N ALA A 311 -53.51 10.86 -23.10
CA ALA A 311 -52.07 10.81 -22.90
C ALA A 311 -51.58 12.02 -22.11
N TYR A 312 -50.65 11.81 -21.20
CA TYR A 312 -50.07 12.89 -20.42
C TYR A 312 -49.01 13.62 -21.27
N PRO A 313 -49.15 14.94 -21.50
CA PRO A 313 -48.14 15.69 -22.23
C PRO A 313 -46.87 15.82 -21.38
N LEU A 314 -45.69 15.76 -22.00
CA LEU A 314 -44.43 16.02 -21.30
C LEU A 314 -44.26 17.53 -21.03
N PRO A 315 -43.66 17.93 -19.89
CA PRO A 315 -43.47 19.33 -19.51
C PRO A 315 -42.33 20.04 -20.26
N ALA A 316 -42.27 19.86 -21.59
CA ALA A 316 -41.22 20.45 -22.43
C ALA A 316 -41.08 21.98 -22.28
N PRO A 317 -42.15 22.79 -22.15
CA PRO A 317 -42.01 24.23 -21.95
C PRO A 317 -41.31 24.61 -20.64
N LEU A 318 -41.45 23.80 -19.59
CA LEU A 318 -40.84 24.07 -18.27
C LEU A 318 -39.32 23.88 -18.27
N LEU A 319 -38.79 23.14 -19.25
CA LEU A 319 -37.36 22.89 -19.37
C LEU A 319 -36.58 24.06 -19.96
N ALA A 320 -37.25 25.02 -20.62
CA ALA A 320 -36.59 26.13 -21.30
C ALA A 320 -35.73 27.00 -20.35
N GLY A 321 -36.11 27.07 -19.08
CA GLY A 321 -35.35 27.80 -18.06
C GLY A 321 -34.22 27.00 -17.41
N ILE A 322 -34.11 25.69 -17.65
CA ILE A 322 -33.11 24.85 -16.96
C ILE A 322 -31.78 24.89 -17.73
N PRO A 323 -30.66 25.27 -17.08
CA PRO A 323 -29.38 25.36 -17.76
C PRO A 323 -28.83 23.97 -18.13
N ILE A 324 -28.33 23.84 -19.35
CA ILE A 324 -27.61 22.65 -19.81
C ILE A 324 -26.31 22.52 -19.00
N GLN A 325 -26.08 21.34 -18.44
CA GLN A 325 -24.91 21.02 -17.62
C GLN A 325 -23.67 21.03 -18.50
N ARG A 326 -22.56 21.57 -17.97
CA ARG A 326 -21.30 21.59 -18.70
C ARG A 326 -20.61 20.22 -18.58
N PRO A 327 -19.88 19.77 -19.62
CA PRO A 327 -19.04 18.59 -19.51
C PRO A 327 -18.01 18.82 -18.41
N GLN A 328 -17.97 17.92 -17.44
CA GLN A 328 -16.94 17.93 -16.40
C GLN A 328 -15.84 16.95 -16.79
N PRO A 329 -14.68 17.42 -17.30
CA PRO A 329 -13.58 16.53 -17.65
C PRO A 329 -13.04 15.87 -16.37
N VAL A 330 -13.11 14.55 -16.33
CA VAL A 330 -12.62 13.73 -15.20
C VAL A 330 -11.09 13.55 -15.20
N LEU A 331 -10.48 13.74 -16.37
CA LEU A 331 -9.04 13.53 -16.61
C LEU A 331 -8.11 14.46 -15.80
N PRO A 332 -8.31 15.80 -15.71
CA PRO A 332 -7.37 16.67 -15.03
C PRO A 332 -7.26 16.41 -13.51
N ARG A 333 -8.37 16.04 -12.86
CA ARG A 333 -8.35 15.69 -11.43
C ARG A 333 -7.58 14.40 -11.17
N ALA A 334 -7.80 13.37 -11.99
CA ALA A 334 -7.09 12.10 -11.86
C ALA A 334 -5.58 12.26 -12.07
N VAL A 335 -5.18 13.07 -13.06
CA VAL A 335 -3.77 13.40 -13.31
C VAL A 335 -3.17 14.17 -12.12
N ALA A 336 -3.89 15.16 -11.57
CA ALA A 336 -3.44 15.89 -10.39
C ALA A 336 -3.22 14.95 -9.19
N HIS A 337 -4.17 14.05 -8.91
CA HIS A 337 -4.01 13.07 -7.83
C HIS A 337 -2.86 12.09 -8.11
N ALA A 338 -2.69 11.62 -9.34
CA ALA A 338 -1.55 10.76 -9.70
C ALA A 338 -0.20 11.47 -9.47
N PHE A 339 -0.12 12.76 -9.77
CA PHE A 339 1.07 13.59 -9.53
C PHE A 339 1.33 13.78 -8.02
N VAL A 340 0.30 14.06 -7.22
CA VAL A 340 0.42 14.16 -5.76
C VAL A 340 0.98 12.87 -5.15
N TRP A 341 0.44 11.71 -5.55
CA TRP A 341 0.93 10.42 -5.06
C TRP A 341 2.35 10.09 -5.51
N LEU A 342 2.71 10.46 -6.74
CA LEU A 342 4.09 10.32 -7.23
C LEU A 342 5.06 11.18 -6.41
N MET A 343 4.70 12.43 -6.11
CA MET A 343 5.51 13.34 -5.28
C MET A 343 5.69 12.79 -3.86
N LEU A 344 4.62 12.28 -3.24
CA LEU A 344 4.70 11.65 -1.92
C LEU A 344 5.61 10.41 -1.92
N ALA A 345 5.50 9.56 -2.95
CA ALA A 345 6.36 8.38 -3.10
C ALA A 345 7.84 8.77 -3.28
N PHE A 346 8.13 9.82 -4.05
CA PHE A 346 9.48 10.36 -4.20
C PHE A 346 10.05 10.87 -2.87
N CYS A 347 9.29 11.65 -2.11
CA CYS A 347 9.71 12.14 -0.79
C CYS A 347 9.99 10.98 0.18
N ALA A 348 9.15 9.95 0.19
CA ALA A 348 9.34 8.75 1.01
C ALA A 348 10.61 7.97 0.60
N ALA A 349 10.86 7.82 -0.70
CA ALA A 349 12.07 7.15 -1.21
C ALA A 349 13.36 7.93 -0.87
N ALA A 350 13.33 9.26 -1.00
CA ALA A 350 14.45 10.13 -0.64
C ALA A 350 14.76 10.07 0.87
N ALA A 351 13.72 10.12 1.73
CA ALA A 351 13.87 10.00 3.17
C ALA A 351 14.45 8.64 3.58
N ALA A 352 13.97 7.54 2.96
CA ALA A 352 14.50 6.21 3.20
C ALA A 352 15.98 6.11 2.78
N SER A 353 16.34 6.67 1.62
CA SER A 353 17.73 6.69 1.16
C SER A 353 18.65 7.47 2.11
N ALA A 354 18.22 8.64 2.58
CA ALA A 354 18.98 9.44 3.54
C ALA A 354 19.18 8.67 4.87
N TRP A 355 18.14 8.01 5.36
CA TRP A 355 18.21 7.21 6.59
C TRP A 355 19.15 6.02 6.46
N GLN A 356 19.06 5.26 5.36
CA GLN A 356 19.94 4.12 5.11
C GLN A 356 21.40 4.53 4.93
N ASN A 357 21.67 5.66 4.26
CA ASN A 357 23.02 6.21 4.14
C ASN A 357 23.59 6.60 5.50
N ARG A 358 22.81 7.30 6.34
CA ARG A 358 23.23 7.63 7.70
C ARG A 358 23.54 6.38 8.52
N ALA A 359 22.70 5.35 8.41
CA ALA A 359 22.89 4.08 9.11
C ALA A 359 24.13 3.31 8.59
N LEU A 360 24.40 3.35 7.28
CA LEU A 360 25.61 2.75 6.69
C LEU A 360 26.87 3.42 7.23
N VAL A 361 26.94 4.76 7.17
CA VAL A 361 28.09 5.51 7.67
C VAL A 361 28.31 5.22 9.15
N ALA A 362 27.25 5.30 9.97
CA ALA A 362 27.33 5.03 11.40
C ALA A 362 27.92 3.64 11.71
N ARG A 363 27.37 2.58 11.09
CA ARG A 363 27.85 1.20 11.28
C ARG A 363 29.33 1.04 10.92
N VAL A 364 29.74 1.54 9.74
CA VAL A 364 31.13 1.42 9.29
C VAL A 364 32.07 2.19 10.22
N THR A 365 31.69 3.41 10.63
CA THR A 365 32.52 4.21 11.55
C THR A 365 32.63 3.58 12.94
N GLU A 366 31.57 2.93 13.42
CA GLU A 366 31.55 2.19 14.69
C GLU A 366 32.44 0.95 14.64
N ASP A 367 32.37 0.15 13.56
CA ASP A 367 33.25 -1.01 13.41
C ASP A 367 34.72 -0.60 13.27
N MET A 368 34.99 0.53 12.60
CA MET A 368 36.35 1.11 12.54
C MET A 368 36.85 1.57 13.91
N SER A 369 36.00 2.21 14.72
CA SER A 369 36.39 2.65 16.06
C SER A 369 36.60 1.46 17.00
N ARG A 370 35.73 0.44 16.91
CA ARG A 370 35.87 -0.83 17.62
C ARG A 370 37.20 -1.51 17.30
N TYR A 371 37.58 -1.62 16.02
CA TYR A 371 38.87 -2.19 15.63
C TYR A 371 40.06 -1.41 16.21
N ARG A 372 39.99 -0.06 16.23
CA ARG A 372 41.05 0.79 16.79
C ARG A 372 41.22 0.64 18.31
N GLN A 373 40.15 0.33 19.02
CA GLN A 373 40.16 0.20 20.48
C GLN A 373 40.61 -1.19 20.97
N LEU A 374 40.62 -2.21 20.10
CA LEU A 374 41.04 -3.56 20.49
C LEU A 374 42.55 -3.62 20.76
N ASP A 375 42.93 -4.19 21.91
CA ASP A 375 44.33 -4.42 22.29
C ASP A 375 44.97 -5.47 21.36
N PRO A 376 46.20 -5.25 20.86
CA PRO A 376 46.97 -6.23 20.10
C PRO A 376 47.08 -7.63 20.73
N LYS A 377 46.92 -7.77 22.05
CA LYS A 377 47.01 -9.06 22.75
C LYS A 377 45.79 -9.97 22.57
N HIS A 378 44.65 -9.45 22.10
CA HIS A 378 43.42 -10.23 21.88
C HIS A 378 43.24 -10.62 20.40
N ASP A 379 44.13 -11.49 19.92
CA ASP A 379 44.28 -11.81 18.49
C ASP A 379 42.99 -12.28 17.82
N ALA A 380 42.24 -13.20 18.44
CA ALA A 380 41.02 -13.75 17.85
C ALA A 380 39.94 -12.67 17.60
N THR A 381 39.70 -11.80 18.58
CA THR A 381 38.72 -10.71 18.45
C THR A 381 39.16 -9.63 17.48
N ARG A 382 40.47 -9.37 17.40
CA ARG A 382 41.03 -8.39 16.47
C ARG A 382 40.94 -8.89 15.03
N VAL A 383 41.14 -10.19 14.81
CA VAL A 383 40.96 -10.84 13.50
C VAL A 383 39.50 -10.81 13.07
N ASP A 384 38.53 -11.07 13.95
CA ASP A 384 37.10 -10.96 13.64
C ASP A 384 36.68 -9.53 13.24
N ALA A 385 37.13 -8.53 14.02
CA ALA A 385 36.91 -7.13 13.68
C ALA A 385 37.57 -6.74 12.34
N LEU A 386 38.77 -7.25 12.05
CA LEU A 386 39.44 -7.05 10.76
C LEU A 386 38.67 -7.70 9.60
N GLN A 387 38.12 -8.90 9.78
CA GLN A 387 37.28 -9.55 8.77
C GLN A 387 36.01 -8.74 8.49
N THR A 388 35.41 -8.16 9.53
CA THR A 388 34.26 -7.25 9.39
C THR A 388 34.63 -6.01 8.57
N LEU A 389 35.79 -5.39 8.81
CA LEU A 389 36.29 -4.25 8.01
C LEU A 389 36.58 -4.64 6.54
N LYS A 390 37.14 -5.83 6.29
CA LYS A 390 37.34 -6.34 4.93
C LYS A 390 36.00 -6.50 4.21
N ARG A 391 34.99 -7.06 4.87
CA ARG A 391 33.64 -7.18 4.31
C ARG A 391 33.04 -5.82 3.95
N HIS A 392 33.20 -4.82 4.81
CA HIS A 392 32.76 -3.44 4.51
C HIS A 392 33.47 -2.85 3.30
N ARG A 393 34.81 -3.01 3.21
CA ARG A 393 35.59 -2.59 2.03
C ARG A 393 35.04 -3.24 0.76
N ASP A 394 34.90 -4.55 0.75
CA ASP A 394 34.50 -5.31 -0.45
C ASP A 394 33.11 -4.88 -0.94
N VAL A 395 32.19 -4.62 -0.02
CA VAL A 395 30.85 -4.08 -0.35
C VAL A 395 30.94 -2.66 -0.92
N LEU A 396 31.71 -1.77 -0.31
CA LEU A 396 31.84 -0.38 -0.75
C LEU A 396 32.57 -0.26 -2.10
N GLU A 397 33.61 -1.06 -2.34
CA GLU A 397 34.27 -1.18 -3.64
C GLU A 397 33.32 -1.76 -4.69
N GLY A 398 32.54 -2.78 -4.31
CA GLY A 398 31.49 -3.32 -5.16
C GLY A 398 30.51 -2.25 -5.64
N TYR A 399 30.13 -1.30 -4.78
CA TYR A 399 29.27 -0.17 -5.18
C TYR A 399 29.97 0.83 -6.12
N GLN A 400 31.29 0.98 -6.06
CA GLN A 400 32.02 1.82 -7.03
C GLN A 400 32.08 1.18 -8.41
N VAL A 401 32.24 -0.15 -8.46
CA VAL A 401 32.37 -0.90 -9.71
C VAL A 401 31.01 -1.17 -10.37
N HIS A 402 30.03 -1.62 -9.59
CA HIS A 402 28.72 -2.07 -10.09
C HIS A 402 27.61 -1.01 -9.97
N GLY A 403 27.90 0.12 -9.32
CA GLY A 403 26.94 1.19 -9.07
C GLY A 403 26.28 1.08 -7.70
N VAL A 404 25.83 2.24 -7.20
CA VAL A 404 25.16 2.35 -5.90
C VAL A 404 23.73 1.83 -6.01
N PRO A 405 23.27 0.94 -5.10
CA PRO A 405 21.90 0.45 -5.14
C PRO A 405 20.90 1.60 -4.94
N PRO A 406 19.69 1.54 -5.54
CA PRO A 406 18.71 2.63 -5.49
C PRO A 406 18.38 3.11 -4.07
N ARG A 407 18.35 2.17 -3.10
CA ARG A 407 18.14 2.43 -1.67
C ARG A 407 19.18 3.32 -1.00
N LEU A 408 20.37 3.47 -1.60
CA LEU A 408 21.43 4.38 -1.16
C LEU A 408 21.63 5.56 -2.13
N GLY A 409 20.82 5.63 -3.20
CA GLY A 409 20.95 6.59 -4.29
C GLY A 409 20.42 7.99 -3.98
N PHE A 410 19.92 8.69 -5.01
CA PHE A 410 19.46 10.10 -4.95
C PHE A 410 20.53 11.12 -4.53
N GLY A 411 21.81 10.83 -4.78
CA GLY A 411 22.91 11.73 -4.40
C GLY A 411 23.21 11.76 -2.90
N PHE A 412 22.55 10.93 -2.09
CA PHE A 412 22.82 10.81 -0.65
C PHE A 412 23.95 9.84 -0.31
N TYR A 413 24.54 9.15 -1.30
CA TYR A 413 25.58 8.16 -1.06
C TYR A 413 26.85 8.75 -0.44
N ARG A 414 27.23 8.27 0.75
CA ARG A 414 28.42 8.73 1.50
C ARG A 414 29.45 7.64 1.79
N GLY A 415 29.39 6.50 1.10
CA GLY A 415 30.30 5.38 1.33
C GLY A 415 31.72 5.57 0.77
N THR A 416 31.87 6.28 -0.35
CA THR A 416 33.16 6.44 -1.05
C THR A 416 34.30 6.98 -0.17
N PRO A 417 34.11 8.05 0.62
CA PRO A 417 35.18 8.59 1.47
C PRO A 417 35.65 7.64 2.58
N LEU A 418 34.87 6.61 2.92
CA LEU A 418 35.20 5.64 3.96
C LEU A 418 36.23 4.60 3.50
N LEU A 419 36.44 4.42 2.20
CA LEU A 419 37.38 3.42 1.66
C LEU A 419 38.82 3.69 2.08
N SER A 420 39.28 4.93 1.94
CA SER A 420 40.65 5.32 2.29
C SER A 420 41.04 4.97 3.74
N PRO A 421 40.27 5.37 4.77
CA PRO A 421 40.62 5.01 6.15
C PRO A 421 40.45 3.51 6.45
N ILE A 422 39.56 2.79 5.76
CA ILE A 422 39.46 1.33 5.89
C ILE A 422 40.71 0.64 5.31
N HIS A 423 41.14 1.04 4.12
CA HIS A 423 42.38 0.53 3.50
C HIS A 423 43.59 0.75 4.40
N ALA A 424 43.72 1.94 4.99
CA ALA A 424 44.79 2.24 5.93
C ALA A 424 44.77 1.32 7.17
N LEU A 425 43.59 1.06 7.75
CA LEU A 425 43.45 0.18 8.92
C LEU A 425 43.76 -1.29 8.59
N ILE A 426 43.38 -1.76 7.40
CA ILE A 426 43.68 -3.12 6.94
C ILE A 426 45.18 -3.27 6.67
N ALA A 427 45.81 -2.29 6.02
CA ALA A 427 47.24 -2.30 5.72
C ALA A 427 48.12 -2.22 6.97
N ALA A 428 47.65 -1.57 8.04
CA ALA A 428 48.38 -1.44 9.30
C ALA A 428 48.38 -2.72 10.16
N TYR A 429 47.63 -3.76 9.80
CA TYR A 429 47.58 -5.01 10.56
C TYR A 429 48.85 -5.84 10.36
N SER A 430 49.49 -6.24 11.47
CA SER A 430 50.61 -7.19 11.48
C SER A 430 50.22 -8.46 12.24
N PRO A 431 50.36 -9.66 11.66
CA PRO A 431 50.06 -10.92 12.36
C PRO A 431 50.99 -11.15 13.56
N PRO A 432 50.52 -11.77 14.66
CA PRO A 432 51.40 -12.20 15.75
C PRO A 432 52.40 -13.25 15.24
N ALA A 433 53.61 -13.25 15.81
CA ALA A 433 54.65 -14.21 15.46
C ALA A 433 54.16 -15.65 15.71
N ALA A 434 54.32 -16.53 14.73
CA ALA A 434 53.89 -17.92 14.85
C ALA A 434 54.57 -18.62 16.04
N ALA A 435 53.80 -19.36 16.83
CA ALA A 435 54.34 -20.16 17.93
C ALA A 435 55.34 -21.20 17.40
N PRO A 436 56.41 -21.51 18.15
CA PRO A 436 57.37 -22.53 17.74
C PRO A 436 56.68 -23.91 17.65
N SER A 437 57.02 -24.68 16.62
CA SER A 437 56.53 -26.03 16.42
C SER A 437 57.20 -26.98 17.41
N THR A 438 56.47 -27.36 18.45
CA THR A 438 56.88 -28.37 19.44
C THR A 438 56.22 -29.71 19.13
N ILE A 439 57.03 -30.76 19.00
CA ILE A 439 56.59 -32.15 18.91
C ILE A 439 56.81 -32.77 20.28
N GLU A 440 55.73 -33.17 20.96
CA GLU A 440 55.85 -33.89 22.23
C GLU A 440 55.87 -35.40 21.98
N LEU A 441 56.86 -36.11 22.54
CA LEU A 441 56.92 -37.56 22.53
C LEU A 441 56.77 -38.13 23.95
N ASP A 442 55.91 -39.14 24.08
CA ASP A 442 55.71 -39.85 25.33
C ASP A 442 56.93 -40.75 25.66
N SER A 443 57.55 -40.54 26.83
CA SER A 443 58.76 -41.27 27.24
C SER A 443 58.46 -42.74 27.51
N LEU A 444 57.21 -43.11 27.82
CA LEU A 444 56.82 -44.49 28.10
C LEU A 444 56.91 -45.42 26.89
N SER A 445 56.80 -44.87 25.68
CA SER A 445 57.05 -45.64 24.46
C SER A 445 58.55 -45.69 24.11
N LEU A 446 59.35 -44.75 24.65
CA LEU A 446 60.74 -44.55 24.25
C LEU A 446 61.74 -45.25 25.17
N PHE A 447 61.49 -45.37 26.48
CA PHE A 447 62.47 -45.86 27.45
C PHE A 447 61.88 -46.88 28.43
N GLN A 448 62.72 -47.81 28.91
CA GLN A 448 62.37 -48.67 30.04
C GLN A 448 62.45 -47.90 31.37
N SER A 449 61.76 -48.39 32.41
CA SER A 449 61.77 -47.76 33.74
C SER A 449 63.20 -47.61 34.28
N GLY A 450 63.53 -46.41 34.78
CA GLY A 450 64.87 -46.09 35.30
C GLY A 450 66.02 -46.08 34.27
N SER A 451 65.74 -46.30 32.97
CA SER A 451 66.75 -46.38 31.92
C SER A 451 66.71 -45.17 30.98
N ALA A 452 67.88 -44.85 30.43
CA ALA A 452 68.07 -43.93 29.30
C ALA A 452 68.31 -44.68 27.97
N THR A 453 68.22 -46.01 27.96
CA THR A 453 68.34 -46.80 26.72
C THR A 453 67.00 -46.84 25.98
N LEU A 454 67.02 -46.49 24.69
CA LEU A 454 65.84 -46.49 23.83
C LEU A 454 65.27 -47.91 23.68
N SER A 455 63.94 -48.02 23.76
CA SER A 455 63.21 -49.28 23.56
C SER A 455 63.19 -49.66 22.07
N PRO A 456 63.09 -50.95 21.71
CA PRO A 456 62.96 -51.36 20.30
C PRO A 456 61.72 -50.76 19.59
N GLY A 457 60.68 -50.39 20.35
CA GLY A 457 59.46 -49.73 19.83
C GLY A 457 59.60 -48.22 19.62
N ALA A 458 60.67 -47.60 20.12
CA ALA A 458 60.90 -46.15 20.06
C ALA A 458 61.08 -45.62 18.63
N ASN A 459 61.62 -46.44 17.72
CA ASN A 459 61.91 -46.08 16.34
C ASN A 459 60.69 -45.50 15.62
N ARG A 460 59.48 -46.02 15.85
CA ARG A 460 58.28 -45.56 15.14
C ARG A 460 57.91 -44.11 15.48
N ALA A 461 58.05 -43.72 16.74
CA ALA A 461 57.74 -42.37 17.20
C ALA A 461 58.84 -41.39 16.78
N LEU A 462 60.10 -41.82 16.80
CA LEU A 462 61.24 -40.96 16.44
C LEU A 462 61.37 -40.76 14.91
N VAL A 463 60.95 -41.72 14.08
CA VAL A 463 60.88 -41.52 12.60
C VAL A 463 59.95 -40.37 12.22
N ALA A 464 58.82 -40.22 12.92
CA ALA A 464 57.92 -39.09 12.69
C ALA A 464 58.58 -37.74 13.02
N ALA A 465 59.41 -37.70 14.07
CA ALA A 465 60.18 -36.51 14.41
C ALA A 465 61.26 -36.21 13.35
N VAL A 466 61.95 -37.22 12.81
CA VAL A 466 62.95 -37.04 11.73
C VAL A 466 62.34 -36.39 10.50
N ALA A 467 61.16 -36.84 10.06
CA ALA A 467 60.48 -36.26 8.91
C ALA A 467 60.20 -34.75 9.08
N ILE A 468 59.82 -34.34 10.31
CA ILE A 468 59.54 -32.94 10.61
C ILE A 468 60.84 -32.11 10.73
N ILE A 469 61.91 -32.68 11.29
CA ILE A 469 63.23 -32.02 11.36
C ILE A 469 63.79 -31.81 9.94
N GLN A 470 63.70 -32.81 9.06
CA GLN A 470 64.16 -32.70 7.67
C GLN A 470 63.35 -31.71 6.84
N ALA A 471 62.08 -31.49 7.19
CA ALA A 471 61.24 -30.47 6.54
C ALA A 471 61.62 -29.02 6.94
N HIS A 472 62.43 -28.83 7.98
CA HIS A 472 62.82 -27.53 8.51
C HIS A 472 64.35 -27.43 8.75
N PRO A 473 65.18 -27.46 7.69
CA PRO A 473 66.65 -27.43 7.81
C PRO A 473 67.20 -26.09 8.33
N ASP A 474 66.38 -25.04 8.33
CA ASP A 474 66.69 -23.69 8.84
C ASP A 474 66.59 -23.58 10.37
N LYS A 475 66.05 -24.60 11.05
CA LYS A 475 65.77 -24.56 12.49
C LYS A 475 66.64 -25.54 13.25
N ARG A 476 67.11 -25.13 14.43
CA ARG A 476 67.79 -26.03 15.38
C ARG A 476 66.79 -26.82 16.19
N VAL A 477 67.23 -27.95 16.73
CA VAL A 477 66.38 -28.88 17.46
C VAL A 477 66.73 -28.84 18.95
N LEU A 478 65.78 -28.49 19.82
CA LEU A 478 65.91 -28.61 21.27
C LEU A 478 65.23 -29.89 21.73
N VAL A 479 65.98 -30.78 22.40
CA VAL A 479 65.47 -32.01 23.00
C VAL A 479 65.42 -31.83 24.52
N ALA A 480 64.22 -31.73 25.08
CA ALA A 480 63.99 -31.50 26.49
C ALA A 480 63.46 -32.76 27.18
N GLY A 481 64.17 -33.27 28.19
CA GLY A 481 63.78 -34.44 28.97
C GLY A 481 63.06 -34.08 30.27
N HIS A 482 62.00 -34.82 30.59
CA HIS A 482 61.22 -34.68 31.83
C HIS A 482 61.02 -36.03 32.53
N THR A 483 60.98 -36.01 33.86
CA THR A 483 60.69 -37.19 34.70
C THR A 483 59.47 -36.96 35.57
N ASP A 484 58.94 -38.05 36.17
CA ASP A 484 58.01 -37.92 37.30
C ASP A 484 58.76 -37.55 38.58
N SER A 485 58.03 -37.24 39.65
CA SER A 485 58.60 -36.88 40.95
C SER A 485 59.02 -38.08 41.81
N ILE A 486 59.12 -39.29 41.22
CA ILE A 486 59.56 -40.48 41.97
C ILE A 486 61.09 -40.52 41.94
N GLY A 487 61.71 -40.45 43.12
CA GLY A 487 63.17 -40.44 43.28
C GLY A 487 63.67 -39.13 43.87
N ASN A 488 64.99 -38.94 43.89
CA ASN A 488 65.59 -37.66 44.30
C ASN A 488 65.79 -36.74 43.08
N ALA A 489 65.62 -35.44 43.29
CA ALA A 489 65.68 -34.42 42.23
C ALA A 489 67.01 -34.46 41.43
N GLY A 490 68.15 -34.69 42.10
CA GLY A 490 69.47 -34.75 41.44
C GLY A 490 69.67 -35.99 40.55
N SER A 491 68.98 -37.09 40.82
CA SER A 491 68.99 -38.29 39.97
C SER A 491 67.99 -38.15 38.83
N ASN A 492 66.85 -37.52 39.09
CA ASN A 492 65.83 -37.20 38.10
C ASN A 492 66.36 -36.24 37.03
N LEU A 493 67.13 -35.22 37.44
CA LEU A 493 67.79 -34.31 36.51
C LEU A 493 68.76 -35.06 35.58
N ARG A 494 69.69 -35.83 36.16
CA ARG A 494 70.66 -36.63 35.38
C ARG A 494 69.98 -37.65 34.45
N LEU A 495 68.91 -38.30 34.92
CA LEU A 495 68.14 -39.24 34.10
C LEU A 495 67.43 -38.53 32.93
N SER A 496 66.87 -37.35 33.17
CA SER A 496 66.22 -36.55 32.13
C SER A 496 67.21 -36.07 31.07
N GLU A 497 68.42 -35.64 31.47
CA GLU A 497 69.51 -35.25 30.55
C GLU A 497 70.01 -36.44 29.74
N ALA A 498 70.24 -37.60 30.39
CA ALA A 498 70.70 -38.81 29.72
C ALA A 498 69.69 -39.33 28.69
N ARG A 499 68.39 -39.25 28.99
CA ARG A 499 67.32 -39.57 28.04
C ARG A 499 67.29 -38.61 26.87
N ALA A 500 67.41 -37.30 27.12
CA ALA A 500 67.48 -36.30 26.05
C ALA A 500 68.71 -36.50 25.15
N ALA A 501 69.86 -36.85 25.72
CA ALA A 501 71.07 -37.21 24.97
C ALA A 501 70.85 -38.45 24.10
N SER A 502 70.21 -39.49 24.63
CA SER A 502 69.94 -40.73 23.88
C SER A 502 68.97 -40.50 22.71
N VAL A 503 67.95 -39.66 22.89
CA VAL A 503 67.07 -39.22 21.78
C VAL A 503 67.84 -38.40 20.76
N ARG A 504 68.68 -37.45 21.20
CA ARG A 504 69.52 -36.63 20.31
C ARG A 504 70.41 -37.50 19.44
N ASP A 505 71.14 -38.44 20.03
CA ASP A 505 72.12 -39.26 19.30
C ASP A 505 71.41 -40.10 18.24
N TRP A 506 70.28 -40.71 18.60
CA TRP A 506 69.45 -41.43 17.64
C TRP A 506 68.93 -40.53 16.51
N LEU A 507 68.46 -39.31 16.82
CA LEU A 507 67.98 -38.36 15.80
C LEU A 507 69.10 -37.85 14.91
N SER A 508 70.30 -37.64 15.47
CA SER A 508 71.51 -37.22 14.74
C SER A 508 71.88 -38.27 13.70
N ASP A 509 71.90 -39.55 14.10
CA ASP A 509 72.22 -40.68 13.24
C ASP A 509 71.13 -40.90 12.17
N ALA A 510 69.84 -40.88 12.58
CA ALA A 510 68.73 -41.16 11.67
C ALA A 510 68.45 -40.02 10.68
N ALA A 511 68.64 -38.76 11.08
CA ALA A 511 68.44 -37.60 10.21
C ALA A 511 69.70 -37.23 9.40
N GLY A 512 70.88 -37.77 9.74
CA GLY A 512 72.16 -37.44 9.11
C GLY A 512 72.64 -36.02 9.43
N LEU A 513 72.23 -35.47 10.58
CA LEU A 513 72.57 -34.11 11.01
C LEU A 513 73.68 -34.14 12.07
N PRO A 514 74.61 -33.17 12.09
CA PRO A 514 75.66 -33.13 13.09
C PRO A 514 75.07 -32.87 14.48
N VAL A 515 75.71 -33.42 15.53
CA VAL A 515 75.30 -33.25 16.94
C VAL A 515 75.15 -31.77 17.33
N THR A 516 75.94 -30.88 16.70
CA THR A 516 75.88 -29.42 16.90
C THR A 516 74.56 -28.78 16.46
N HIS A 517 73.73 -29.47 15.68
CA HIS A 517 72.40 -29.03 15.27
C HIS A 517 71.33 -29.22 16.37
N PHE A 518 71.67 -29.99 17.40
CA PHE A 518 70.80 -30.33 18.50
C PHE A 518 71.30 -29.73 19.82
N ALA A 519 70.38 -29.21 20.63
CA ALA A 519 70.60 -28.85 22.02
C ALA A 519 69.83 -29.82 22.92
N ILE A 520 70.41 -30.22 24.05
CA ILE A 520 69.72 -31.05 25.05
C ILE A 520 69.51 -30.26 26.34
N GLN A 521 68.38 -30.48 26.99
CA GLN A 521 68.10 -29.92 28.29
C GLN A 521 67.35 -30.95 29.15
N GLY A 522 67.87 -31.24 30.34
CA GLY A 522 67.12 -31.97 31.34
C GLY A 522 66.37 -31.00 32.26
N TYR A 523 65.10 -31.27 32.51
CA TYR A 523 64.30 -30.52 33.48
C TYR A 523 64.00 -31.34 34.74
N GLY A 524 64.34 -32.64 34.78
CA GLY A 524 63.93 -33.53 35.87
C GLY A 524 62.42 -33.46 36.12
N ASP A 525 62.03 -33.33 37.38
CA ASP A 525 60.65 -33.19 37.85
C ASP A 525 60.19 -31.72 38.02
N SER A 526 61.04 -30.74 37.70
CA SER A 526 60.79 -29.32 37.94
C SER A 526 59.69 -28.69 37.07
N ARG A 527 59.28 -29.37 35.98
CA ARG A 527 58.24 -28.92 35.03
C ARG A 527 57.21 -30.02 34.78
N PRO A 528 56.34 -30.34 35.77
CA PRO A 528 55.29 -31.34 35.61
C PRO A 528 54.18 -30.82 34.68
N LYS A 529 53.70 -31.69 33.78
CA LYS A 529 52.58 -31.43 32.86
C LYS A 529 51.23 -31.78 33.50
N ALA A 530 51.21 -32.79 34.35
CA ALA A 530 50.04 -33.25 35.09
C ALA A 530 50.41 -33.47 36.57
N SER A 531 49.42 -33.59 37.45
CA SER A 531 49.68 -33.90 38.86
C SER A 531 50.42 -35.25 38.99
N ASN A 532 51.49 -35.27 39.79
CA ASN A 532 52.24 -36.50 40.11
C ASN A 532 51.50 -37.44 41.07
N ASP A 533 50.30 -37.08 41.54
CA ASP A 533 49.55 -37.86 42.53
C ASP A 533 48.94 -39.12 41.90
N SER A 534 48.58 -39.06 40.63
CA SER A 534 48.01 -40.20 39.90
C SER A 534 49.05 -40.94 39.05
N ALA A 535 48.88 -42.25 38.86
CA ALA A 535 49.75 -43.03 37.98
C ALA A 535 49.70 -42.53 36.52
N ALA A 536 48.53 -42.08 36.07
CA ALA A 536 48.34 -41.49 34.74
C ALA A 536 49.05 -40.13 34.61
N GLY A 537 49.02 -39.28 35.64
CA GLY A 537 49.73 -38.00 35.63
C GLY A 537 51.26 -38.17 35.68
N ARG A 538 51.76 -39.14 36.45
CA ARG A 538 53.18 -39.52 36.43
C ARG A 538 53.62 -40.06 35.06
N ALA A 539 52.79 -40.88 34.43
CA ALA A 539 53.01 -41.35 33.07
C ALA A 539 53.17 -40.17 32.08
N ALA A 540 52.26 -39.19 32.14
CA ALA A 540 52.32 -38.00 31.29
C ALA A 540 53.53 -37.08 31.58
N ASN A 541 54.08 -37.10 32.80
CA ASN A 541 55.25 -36.30 33.18
C ASN A 541 56.57 -36.89 32.68
N ARG A 542 56.62 -38.20 32.46
CA ARG A 542 57.74 -38.87 31.78
C ARG A 542 57.60 -38.62 30.28
N ARG A 543 58.22 -37.56 29.77
CA ARG A 543 58.14 -37.18 28.35
C ARG A 543 59.46 -36.62 27.83
N VAL A 544 59.62 -36.64 26.52
CA VAL A 544 60.68 -35.92 25.81
C VAL A 544 60.02 -34.98 24.82
N GLU A 545 60.30 -33.69 24.92
CA GLU A 545 59.82 -32.67 24.00
C GLU A 545 60.91 -32.36 22.98
N ILE A 546 60.54 -32.34 21.70
CA ILE A 546 61.39 -31.93 20.59
C ILE A 546 60.83 -30.61 20.05
N THR A 547 61.53 -29.52 20.28
CA THR A 547 61.10 -28.19 19.83
C THR A 547 62.01 -27.71 18.72
N LEU A 548 61.43 -27.31 17.59
CA LEU A 548 62.17 -26.61 16.54
C LEU A 548 62.28 -25.14 16.92
N VAL A 549 63.52 -24.68 17.14
CA VAL A 549 63.84 -23.31 17.51
C VAL A 549 64.62 -22.63 16.38
N THR A 550 64.29 -21.39 16.10
CA THR A 550 65.04 -20.57 15.13
C THR A 550 66.46 -20.33 15.65
N ASP A 551 67.47 -20.43 14.79
CA ASP A 551 68.86 -20.16 15.17
C ASP A 551 69.05 -18.66 15.53
N CYS A 552 69.43 -18.36 16.79
CA CYS A 552 69.67 -16.98 17.23
C CYS A 552 70.82 -16.29 16.44
N ARG A 553 71.68 -17.01 15.70
CA ARG A 553 72.70 -16.39 14.84
C ARG A 553 72.16 -15.70 13.60
N GLU A 554 70.99 -16.12 13.09
CA GLU A 554 70.34 -15.41 11.98
C GLU A 554 69.64 -14.14 12.44
N ILE A 555 69.10 -14.13 13.67
CA ILE A 555 68.49 -12.95 14.29
C ILE A 555 69.53 -11.82 14.45
N ALA A 556 70.79 -12.15 14.76
CA ALA A 556 71.86 -11.16 14.92
C ALA A 556 72.29 -10.45 13.62
N ARG A 557 71.96 -10.98 12.43
CA ARG A 557 72.27 -10.32 11.14
C ARG A 557 71.16 -9.40 10.63
N GLY A 558 69.97 -9.43 11.24
CA GLY A 558 68.85 -8.61 10.83
C GLY A 558 67.91 -8.34 12.00
N SER A 559 68.01 -7.13 12.55
CA SER A 559 67.10 -6.53 13.56
C SER A 559 67.53 -6.65 15.04
N SER A 560 67.35 -5.54 15.73
CA SER A 560 67.73 -5.28 17.13
C SER A 560 67.12 -6.27 18.10
N ALA A 561 67.88 -6.55 19.17
CA ALA A 561 67.54 -7.42 20.29
C ALA A 561 66.03 -7.50 20.62
N ILE A 562 65.48 -8.71 20.56
CA ILE A 562 64.14 -9.04 21.09
C ILE A 562 64.35 -9.51 22.54
N PRO A 563 63.90 -8.77 23.57
CA PRO A 563 63.95 -9.24 24.95
C PRO A 563 62.90 -10.35 25.14
N GLY A 564 63.30 -11.51 25.69
CA GLY A 564 62.36 -12.54 26.17
C GLY A 564 62.40 -13.91 25.47
N LEU A 565 63.38 -14.19 24.61
CA LEU A 565 63.62 -15.55 24.11
C LEU A 565 64.48 -16.35 25.12
N PRO A 566 63.93 -17.36 25.82
CA PRO A 566 64.69 -18.15 26.80
C PRO A 566 65.79 -19.03 26.16
N ALA A 567 65.82 -19.13 24.83
CA ALA A 567 66.80 -19.94 24.09
C ALA A 567 68.15 -19.22 23.87
N CYS A 568 68.21 -17.88 23.96
CA CYS A 568 69.47 -17.16 23.72
C CYS A 568 70.29 -16.90 25.01
N SER A 569 69.93 -17.47 26.17
CA SER A 569 70.66 -17.30 27.44
C SER A 569 71.63 -18.44 27.79
N PHE A 570 71.89 -19.38 26.88
CA PHE A 570 72.60 -20.63 27.20
C PHE A 570 74.08 -20.71 26.75
N GLN A 571 74.68 -19.62 26.27
CA GLN A 571 76.15 -19.55 26.14
C GLN A 571 76.76 -18.88 27.37
N GLN A 572 77.11 -19.67 28.39
CA GLN A 572 78.34 -19.51 29.19
C GLN A 572 78.39 -20.56 30.32
N LYS A 573 79.16 -21.62 30.10
CA LYS A 573 80.11 -22.18 31.07
C LYS A 573 80.97 -23.21 30.35
N GLU A 574 82.22 -22.82 30.08
CA GLU A 574 83.34 -23.74 29.92
C GLU A 574 83.56 -24.53 31.22
#